data_AF-A0A7Y2NUK7-F1
#
_entry.id   AF-A0A7Y2NUK7-F1
#
_cell.length_a   1.000
_cell.length_b   1.000
_cell.length_c   1.000
_cell.angle_alpha   90.00
_cell.angle_beta   90.00
_cell.angle_gamma   90.00
#
_symmetry.space_group_name_H-M   'P 1'
#
loop_
_entity.id
_entity.type
_entity.pdbx_description
1 polymer ?
#
loop_
_entity_poly.entity_id
_entity_poly.type
_entity_poly.pdbx_seq_one_letter_code
_entity_poly.pdbx_strand_id
1 'polypeptide(L)'
;MIRSLILALPLACIAFAAKAHEFWIDPETHQVAPGGTIIASLRVGQNYEGSGYAFLPPRFRRFDFAVGDTVAPVDGTIGDRPAVTMEAPGEGLLVLIHETTDQIVAYTELEKFESFVTHKDAAWTMESHAENGFPTDRFREVYSRYAKSLIGVGHGAGDDQAFGLETEIVALENPYTDEMVDGIDVELRYQGQPRSDAQIEVFEKAADGSVTI
;
A
#
# COMPACT_ATOMS: atom_id res chain seq x y z
N MET A 1 43.22 -2.17 49.54
CA MET A 1 42.78 -3.01 48.40
C MET A 1 41.49 -2.42 47.86
N ILE A 2 41.56 -1.77 46.70
CA ILE A 2 40.42 -1.05 46.08
C ILE A 2 39.54 -2.06 45.37
N ARG A 3 38.25 -2.12 45.73
CA ARG A 3 37.23 -2.95 45.06
C ARG A 3 36.72 -2.20 43.84
N SER A 4 37.04 -2.68 42.65
CA SER A 4 36.46 -2.17 41.39
C SER A 4 34.99 -2.59 41.29
N LEU A 5 34.07 -1.63 41.31
CA LEU A 5 32.68 -1.84 40.92
C LEU A 5 32.64 -1.87 39.39
N ILE A 6 32.33 -3.02 38.79
CA ILE A 6 32.04 -3.13 37.36
C ILE A 6 30.58 -2.73 37.18
N LEU A 7 30.34 -1.53 36.65
CA LEU A 7 29.02 -1.07 36.25
C LEU A 7 28.71 -1.70 34.88
N ALA A 8 27.90 -2.76 34.88
CA ALA A 8 27.38 -3.33 33.65
C ALA A 8 26.36 -2.37 33.05
N LEU A 9 26.74 -1.68 31.97
CA LEU A 9 25.84 -0.84 31.19
C LEU A 9 24.92 -1.76 30.36
N PRO A 10 23.59 -1.76 30.57
CA PRO A 10 22.70 -2.57 29.76
C PRO A 10 22.72 -2.03 28.33
N LEU A 11 23.15 -2.87 27.39
CA LEU A 11 23.08 -2.60 25.96
C LEU A 11 21.60 -2.66 25.56
N ALA A 12 20.94 -1.51 25.54
CA ALA A 12 19.57 -1.38 25.04
C ALA A 12 19.58 -1.73 23.55
N CYS A 13 19.18 -2.97 23.23
CA CYS A 13 18.89 -3.38 21.86
C CYS A 13 17.64 -2.61 21.43
N ILE A 14 17.84 -1.51 20.70
CA ILE A 14 16.75 -0.85 19.99
C ILE A 14 16.35 -1.81 18.87
N ALA A 15 15.31 -2.60 19.11
CA ALA A 15 14.69 -3.42 18.09
C ALA A 15 14.08 -2.49 17.03
N PHE A 16 14.81 -2.24 15.95
CA PHE A 16 14.21 -1.71 14.74
C PHE A 16 13.23 -2.78 14.23
N ALA A 17 11.94 -2.53 14.41
CA ALA A 17 10.89 -3.33 13.80
C ALA A 17 11.19 -3.39 12.29
N ALA A 18 11.25 -4.60 11.73
CA ALA A 18 11.24 -4.76 10.29
C ALA A 18 9.88 -4.27 9.81
N LYS A 19 9.86 -3.11 9.14
CA LYS A 19 8.62 -2.44 8.76
C LYS A 19 8.39 -2.68 7.28
N ALA A 20 7.48 -3.60 6.94
CA ALA A 20 6.80 -3.48 5.65
C ALA A 20 5.94 -2.21 5.76
N HIS A 21 6.51 -1.11 5.30
CA HIS A 21 5.85 0.19 5.23
C HIS A 21 4.61 0.10 4.33
N GLU A 22 3.56 0.84 4.72
CA GLU A 22 2.39 1.14 3.89
C GLU A 22 2.85 1.63 2.53
N PHE A 23 2.08 1.30 1.49
CA PHE A 23 2.30 1.79 0.14
C PHE A 23 0.98 2.20 -0.47
N TRP A 24 0.91 3.43 -0.97
CA TRP A 24 -0.31 3.98 -1.55
C TRP A 24 0.03 4.92 -2.70
N ILE A 25 -0.99 5.16 -3.53
CA ILE A 25 -0.96 6.19 -4.56
C ILE A 25 -1.70 7.39 -3.97
N ASP A 26 -1.04 8.55 -3.93
CA ASP A 26 -1.51 9.78 -3.28
C ASP A 26 -1.77 10.85 -4.34
N PRO A 27 -3.02 11.01 -4.81
CA PRO A 27 -3.40 12.12 -5.69
C PRO A 27 -3.26 13.46 -4.97
N GLU A 28 -2.76 14.48 -5.66
CA GLU A 28 -2.77 15.85 -5.11
C GLU A 28 -4.20 16.36 -4.91
N THR A 29 -5.10 16.00 -5.83
CA THR A 29 -6.53 16.24 -5.73
C THR A 29 -7.30 14.96 -6.04
N HIS A 30 -8.35 14.70 -5.25
CA HIS A 30 -9.16 13.48 -5.38
C HIS A 30 -10.30 13.66 -6.39
N GLN A 31 -10.60 14.89 -6.80
CA GLN A 31 -11.51 15.20 -7.89
C GLN A 31 -10.87 16.23 -8.82
N VAL A 32 -10.96 16.00 -10.13
CA VAL A 32 -10.42 16.89 -11.16
C VAL A 32 -11.52 17.28 -12.14
N ALA A 33 -11.41 18.46 -12.73
CA ALA A 33 -12.34 18.90 -13.78
C ALA A 33 -12.18 18.06 -15.07
N PRO A 34 -13.19 18.01 -15.95
CA PRO A 34 -13.05 17.40 -17.27
C PRO A 34 -11.87 18.00 -18.04
N GLY A 35 -11.01 17.16 -18.62
CA GLY A 35 -9.76 17.58 -19.29
C GLY A 35 -8.70 18.17 -18.35
N GLY A 36 -8.91 18.08 -17.03
CA GLY A 36 -7.93 18.48 -16.03
C GLY A 36 -6.73 17.54 -15.97
N THR A 37 -5.69 17.98 -15.26
CA THR A 37 -4.48 17.17 -15.05
C THR A 37 -4.61 16.36 -13.76
N ILE A 38 -4.29 15.08 -13.84
CA ILE A 38 -4.16 14.17 -12.70
C ILE A 38 -2.69 14.14 -12.30
N ILE A 39 -2.42 14.49 -11.05
CA ILE A 39 -1.09 14.47 -10.46
C ILE A 39 -1.14 13.57 -9.22
N ALA A 40 -0.29 12.55 -9.18
CA ALA A 40 -0.25 11.62 -8.06
C ALA A 40 1.16 11.11 -7.75
N SER A 41 1.43 10.89 -6.47
CA SER A 41 2.69 10.34 -5.98
C SER A 41 2.53 8.88 -5.55
N LEU A 42 3.48 8.02 -5.91
CA LEU A 42 3.63 6.74 -5.20
C LEU A 42 4.29 7.04 -3.84
N ARG A 43 3.75 6.52 -2.74
CA ARG A 43 4.30 6.77 -1.40
C ARG A 43 4.63 5.48 -0.66
N VAL A 44 5.69 5.52 0.13
CA VAL A 44 6.04 4.49 1.11
C VAL A 44 6.21 5.16 2.46
N GLY A 45 5.49 4.66 3.47
CA GLY A 45 5.38 5.34 4.74
C GLY A 45 4.71 4.53 5.84
N GLN A 46 4.32 5.24 6.91
CA GLN A 46 3.53 4.70 8.01
C GLN A 46 2.57 5.75 8.54
N ASN A 47 1.42 5.33 9.05
CA ASN A 47 0.40 6.24 9.57
C ASN A 47 0.02 7.30 8.53
N TYR A 48 -0.01 6.91 7.25
CA TYR A 48 -0.28 7.80 6.12
C TYR A 48 0.73 8.96 5.93
N GLU A 49 1.91 8.87 6.54
CA GLU A 49 3.05 9.77 6.35
C GLU A 49 4.22 9.02 5.69
N GLY A 50 4.71 9.52 4.56
CA GLY A 50 5.68 8.77 3.77
C GLY A 50 6.40 9.55 2.69
N SER A 51 7.51 8.96 2.23
CA SER A 51 8.33 9.51 1.16
C SER A 51 7.72 9.21 -0.21
N GLY A 52 7.74 10.20 -1.10
CA GLY A 52 7.38 10.03 -2.50
C GLY A 52 8.44 9.25 -3.28
N TYR A 53 8.01 8.26 -4.04
CA TYR A 53 8.83 7.45 -4.92
C TYR A 53 8.73 8.00 -6.34
N ALA A 54 9.83 7.88 -7.09
CA ALA A 54 9.86 8.30 -8.48
C ALA A 54 9.17 7.29 -9.41
N PHE A 55 8.75 7.75 -10.58
CA PHE A 55 8.40 6.87 -11.70
C PHE A 55 9.64 6.06 -12.12
N LEU A 56 9.64 4.76 -11.82
CA LEU A 56 10.77 3.85 -12.03
C LEU A 56 10.27 2.52 -12.62
N PRO A 57 10.06 2.44 -13.94
CA PRO A 57 9.53 1.26 -14.62
C PRO A 57 10.21 -0.07 -14.26
N PRO A 58 11.54 -0.14 -14.04
CA PRO A 58 12.18 -1.39 -13.59
C PRO A 58 11.69 -1.92 -12.24
N ARG A 59 10.94 -1.12 -11.46
CA ARG A 59 10.34 -1.50 -10.18
C ARG A 59 8.85 -1.83 -10.28
N PHE A 60 8.26 -1.77 -11.47
CA PHE A 60 6.83 -1.99 -11.70
C PHE A 60 6.64 -3.31 -12.44
N ARG A 61 5.75 -4.17 -11.95
CA ARG A 61 5.16 -5.21 -12.80
C ARG A 61 4.03 -4.63 -13.63
N ARG A 62 3.31 -3.67 -13.06
CA ARG A 62 2.16 -3.00 -13.68
C ARG A 62 2.04 -1.57 -13.14
N PHE A 63 1.77 -0.63 -14.03
CA PHE A 63 1.33 0.71 -13.64
C PHE A 63 0.38 1.26 -14.71
N ASP A 64 -0.91 1.17 -14.43
CA ASP A 64 -1.99 1.48 -15.37
C ASP A 64 -2.95 2.50 -14.77
N PHE A 65 -3.76 3.10 -15.64
CA PHE A 65 -5.01 3.73 -15.26
C PHE A 65 -6.17 2.99 -15.94
N ALA A 66 -7.35 3.07 -15.33
CA ALA A 66 -8.59 2.57 -15.90
C ALA A 66 -9.71 3.61 -15.82
N VAL A 67 -10.59 3.62 -16.83
CA VAL A 67 -11.89 4.30 -16.80
C VAL A 67 -12.93 3.34 -17.36
N GLY A 68 -13.81 2.84 -16.50
CA GLY A 68 -14.66 1.69 -16.82
C GLY A 68 -13.81 0.48 -17.26
N ASP A 69 -14.12 -0.08 -18.43
CA ASP A 69 -13.39 -1.22 -19.00
C ASP A 69 -12.13 -0.84 -19.79
N THR A 70 -11.88 0.46 -19.99
CA THR A 70 -10.70 0.92 -20.72
C THR A 70 -9.51 0.97 -19.77
N VAL A 71 -8.50 0.13 -20.03
CA VAL A 71 -7.25 0.08 -19.26
C VAL A 71 -6.08 0.45 -20.17
N ALA A 72 -5.20 1.33 -19.71
CA ALA A 72 -4.01 1.75 -20.42
C ALA A 72 -2.85 2.03 -19.46
N PRO A 73 -1.59 1.92 -19.90
CA PRO A 73 -0.44 2.20 -19.04
C PRO A 73 -0.40 3.69 -18.67
N VAL A 74 0.03 3.97 -17.44
CA VAL A 74 0.45 5.32 -17.06
C VAL A 74 1.79 5.60 -17.75
N ASP A 75 1.81 6.61 -18.62
CA ASP A 75 3.04 7.10 -19.24
C ASP A 75 3.76 8.07 -18.29
N GLY A 76 5.08 8.01 -18.26
CA GLY A 76 5.88 8.79 -17.34
C GLY A 76 7.36 8.80 -17.69
N THR A 77 8.08 9.84 -17.27
CA THR A 77 9.53 9.90 -17.47
C THR A 77 10.25 9.26 -16.29
N ILE A 78 11.27 8.45 -16.58
CA ILE A 78 12.09 7.82 -15.55
C ILE A 78 12.67 8.91 -14.63
N GLY A 79 12.36 8.81 -13.34
CA GLY A 79 12.81 9.74 -12.32
C GLY A 79 11.79 10.80 -11.91
N ASP A 80 10.65 10.91 -12.60
CA ASP A 80 9.61 11.90 -12.28
C ASP A 80 9.08 11.75 -10.85
N ARG A 81 8.88 12.90 -10.20
CA ARG A 81 8.28 13.07 -8.88
C ARG A 81 7.43 14.34 -8.92
N PRO A 82 6.08 14.29 -8.83
CA PRO A 82 5.22 13.10 -8.65
C PRO A 82 5.35 12.05 -9.75
N ALA A 83 4.97 10.81 -9.45
CA ALA A 83 5.13 9.67 -10.38
C ALA A 83 4.07 9.65 -11.49
N VAL A 84 2.97 10.37 -11.31
CA VAL A 84 1.90 10.52 -12.30
C VAL A 84 1.72 12.00 -12.59
N THR A 85 1.73 12.36 -13.87
CA THR A 85 1.26 13.65 -14.38
C THR A 85 0.69 13.40 -15.76
N MET A 86 -0.63 13.32 -15.87
CA MET A 86 -1.33 13.01 -17.11
C MET A 86 -2.60 13.84 -17.25
N GLU A 87 -3.03 14.13 -18.47
CA GLU A 87 -4.38 14.65 -18.70
C GLU A 87 -5.40 13.54 -18.45
N ALA A 88 -6.53 13.91 -17.83
CA ALA A 88 -7.62 12.98 -17.64
C ALA A 88 -8.15 12.49 -19.02
N PRO A 89 -8.16 11.18 -19.29
CA PRO A 89 -8.47 10.63 -20.61
C PRO A 89 -9.96 10.77 -20.96
N GLY A 90 -10.81 10.99 -19.96
CA GLY A 90 -12.25 11.17 -20.07
C GLY A 90 -12.86 11.46 -18.70
N GLU A 91 -14.14 11.83 -18.69
CA GLU A 91 -14.91 11.95 -17.44
C GLU A 91 -15.26 10.57 -16.87
N GLY A 92 -15.45 10.52 -15.55
CA GLY A 92 -15.85 9.31 -14.83
C GLY A 92 -14.92 8.98 -13.66
N LEU A 93 -15.12 7.80 -13.09
CA LEU A 93 -14.23 7.25 -12.08
C LEU A 93 -12.95 6.74 -12.75
N LEU A 94 -11.83 7.41 -12.49
CA LEU A 94 -10.51 6.94 -12.90
C LEU A 94 -9.87 6.14 -11.77
N VAL A 95 -9.30 4.99 -12.11
CA VAL A 95 -8.60 4.12 -11.16
C VAL A 95 -7.13 4.02 -11.56
N LEU A 96 -6.22 4.55 -10.73
CA LEU A 96 -4.80 4.24 -10.85
C LEU A 96 -4.53 2.87 -10.23
N ILE A 97 -3.74 2.04 -10.92
CA ILE A 97 -3.48 0.64 -10.57
C ILE A 97 -1.98 0.40 -10.59
N HIS A 98 -1.39 -0.05 -9.50
CA HIS A 98 0.05 -0.24 -9.40
C HIS A 98 0.42 -1.58 -8.75
N GLU A 99 1.41 -2.26 -9.34
CA GLU A 99 2.04 -3.45 -8.79
C GLU A 99 3.57 -3.32 -8.82
N THR A 100 4.23 -3.49 -7.67
CA THR A 100 5.70 -3.47 -7.61
C THR A 100 6.30 -4.82 -7.99
N THR A 101 7.48 -4.83 -8.63
CA THR A 101 8.34 -6.03 -8.68
C THR A 101 8.71 -6.54 -7.30
N ASP A 102 9.11 -7.81 -7.19
CA ASP A 102 9.55 -8.42 -5.93
C ASP A 102 10.62 -7.58 -5.23
N GLN A 103 10.33 -7.26 -3.98
CA GLN A 103 11.25 -6.62 -3.06
C GLN A 103 11.64 -7.63 -1.99
N ILE A 104 12.75 -7.36 -1.31
CA ILE A 104 13.24 -8.24 -0.25
C ILE A 104 13.29 -7.48 1.05
N VAL A 105 12.71 -8.07 2.09
CA VAL A 105 12.91 -7.66 3.49
C VAL A 105 13.83 -8.68 4.16
N ALA A 106 14.71 -8.21 5.03
CA ALA A 106 15.63 -9.05 5.78
C ALA A 106 15.33 -8.96 7.28
N TYR A 107 15.29 -10.12 7.94
CA TYR A 107 15.06 -10.24 9.37
C TYR A 107 16.34 -10.72 10.05
N THR A 108 16.78 -9.99 11.07
CA THR A 108 17.94 -10.40 11.88
C THR A 108 17.56 -11.34 13.02
N GLU A 109 16.30 -11.28 13.46
CA GLU A 109 15.74 -11.92 14.65
C GLU A 109 14.32 -12.41 14.30
N LEU A 110 13.97 -13.62 14.73
CA LEU A 110 12.65 -14.21 14.51
C LEU A 110 11.54 -13.39 15.17
N GLU A 111 11.82 -12.79 16.33
CA GLU A 111 10.86 -11.99 17.11
C GLU A 111 10.36 -10.77 16.32
N LYS A 112 11.19 -10.21 15.42
CA LYS A 112 10.78 -9.10 14.54
C LYS A 112 9.78 -9.57 13.48
N PHE A 113 9.96 -10.79 12.98
CA PHE A 113 9.03 -11.40 12.05
C PHE A 113 7.73 -11.74 12.76
N GLU A 114 7.80 -12.41 13.92
CA GLU A 114 6.64 -12.75 14.76
C GLU A 114 5.80 -11.51 15.10
N SER A 115 6.46 -10.43 15.55
CA SER A 115 5.76 -9.17 15.86
C SER A 115 5.10 -8.56 14.63
N PHE A 116 5.75 -8.61 13.46
CA PHE A 116 5.21 -8.10 12.22
C PHE A 116 3.98 -8.90 11.77
N VAL A 117 4.08 -10.23 11.69
CA VAL A 117 2.99 -11.08 11.22
C VAL A 117 1.83 -11.12 12.21
N THR A 118 2.09 -11.05 13.52
CA THR A 118 1.02 -10.94 14.52
C THR A 118 0.26 -9.63 14.38
N HIS A 119 0.95 -8.52 14.15
CA HIS A 119 0.30 -7.23 13.91
C HIS A 119 -0.55 -7.20 12.63
N LYS A 120 -0.19 -8.01 11.62
CA LYS A 120 -0.93 -8.14 10.35
C LYS A 120 -1.91 -9.32 10.31
N ASP A 121 -2.30 -9.82 11.49
CA ASP A 121 -3.20 -10.96 11.66
C ASP A 121 -2.80 -12.20 10.84
N ALA A 122 -1.50 -12.46 10.81
CA ALA A 122 -0.84 -13.50 10.03
C ALA A 122 0.05 -14.40 10.88
N ALA A 123 -0.19 -14.50 12.19
CA ALA A 123 0.62 -15.31 13.11
C ALA A 123 0.71 -16.80 12.71
N TRP A 124 -0.24 -17.30 11.92
CA TRP A 124 -0.22 -18.65 11.33
C TRP A 124 1.01 -18.90 10.44
N THR A 125 1.67 -17.86 9.91
CA THR A 125 2.89 -18.02 9.11
C THR A 125 4.08 -18.51 9.94
N MET A 126 4.05 -18.34 11.26
CA MET A 126 5.11 -18.82 12.17
C MET A 126 5.20 -20.34 12.17
N GLU A 127 4.05 -21.04 12.09
CA GLU A 127 4.01 -22.50 11.98
C GLU A 127 4.62 -22.95 10.66
N SER A 128 4.20 -22.35 9.54
CA SER A 128 4.79 -22.61 8.22
C SER A 128 6.30 -22.34 8.18
N HIS A 129 6.77 -21.27 8.82
CA HIS A 129 8.19 -20.95 8.91
C HIS A 129 8.98 -22.06 9.61
N ALA A 130 8.45 -22.58 10.72
CA ALA A 130 9.05 -23.67 11.47
C ALA A 130 9.01 -25.01 10.70
N GLU A 131 7.87 -25.34 10.08
CA GLU A 131 7.69 -26.58 9.29
C GLU A 131 8.63 -26.66 8.09
N ASN A 132 8.91 -25.52 7.45
CA ASN A 132 9.86 -25.43 6.34
C ASN A 132 11.33 -25.42 6.81
N GLY A 133 11.58 -25.42 8.12
CA GLY A 133 12.93 -25.39 8.68
C GLY A 133 13.70 -24.12 8.34
N PHE A 134 13.02 -22.99 8.16
CA PHE A 134 13.68 -21.73 7.86
C PHE A 134 14.50 -21.23 9.06
N PRO A 135 15.61 -20.50 8.82
CA PRO A 135 16.45 -19.99 9.90
C PRO A 135 15.67 -19.07 10.84
N THR A 136 16.04 -19.08 12.12
CA THR A 136 15.50 -18.15 13.13
C THR A 136 16.34 -16.88 13.27
N ASP A 137 17.51 -16.84 12.63
CA ASP A 137 18.34 -15.64 12.48
C ASP A 137 18.67 -15.38 11.00
N ARG A 138 18.79 -14.10 10.63
CA ARG A 138 19.30 -13.65 9.32
C ARG A 138 18.66 -14.36 8.11
N PHE A 139 17.33 -14.29 8.02
CA PHE A 139 16.57 -14.76 6.87
C PHE A 139 15.98 -13.60 6.07
N ARG A 140 15.42 -13.91 4.90
CA ARG A 140 14.88 -12.93 3.95
C ARG A 140 13.52 -13.39 3.48
N GLU A 141 12.61 -12.45 3.33
CA GLU A 141 11.31 -12.68 2.71
C GLU A 141 11.18 -11.83 1.45
N VAL A 142 10.46 -12.37 0.47
CA VAL A 142 10.08 -11.65 -0.73
C VAL A 142 8.69 -11.09 -0.52
N TYR A 143 8.48 -9.84 -0.91
CA TYR A 143 7.17 -9.21 -0.87
C TYR A 143 6.94 -8.35 -2.12
N SER A 144 5.67 -8.20 -2.46
CA SER A 144 5.19 -7.29 -3.52
C SER A 144 4.06 -6.43 -2.96
N ARG A 145 3.86 -5.25 -3.54
CA ARG A 145 2.82 -4.29 -3.15
C ARG A 145 1.87 -4.08 -4.31
N TYR A 146 0.59 -4.00 -3.97
CA TYR A 146 -0.53 -3.82 -4.87
C TYR A 146 -1.31 -2.62 -4.36
N ALA A 147 -1.55 -1.62 -5.21
CA ALA A 147 -2.27 -0.40 -4.82
C ALA A 147 -3.26 0.01 -5.91
N LYS A 148 -4.40 0.51 -5.47
CA LYS A 148 -5.34 1.25 -6.30
C LYS A 148 -5.60 2.63 -5.70
N SER A 149 -5.95 3.60 -6.54
CA SER A 149 -6.46 4.89 -6.11
C SER A 149 -7.59 5.33 -7.04
N LEU A 150 -8.73 5.67 -6.44
CA LEU A 150 -9.90 6.19 -7.13
C LEU A 150 -9.79 7.71 -7.22
N ILE A 151 -10.10 8.27 -8.39
CA ILE A 151 -10.05 9.70 -8.68
C ILE A 151 -11.29 10.06 -9.51
N GLY A 152 -12.10 10.99 -9.02
CA GLY A 152 -13.27 11.47 -9.74
C GLY A 152 -12.89 12.49 -10.82
N VAL A 153 -13.19 12.22 -12.09
CA VAL A 153 -13.06 13.20 -13.18
C VAL A 153 -14.44 13.72 -13.54
N GLY A 154 -14.63 15.05 -13.47
CA GLY A 154 -15.92 15.67 -13.68
C GLY A 154 -16.91 15.21 -12.62
N HIS A 155 -17.99 14.55 -13.05
CA HIS A 155 -19.00 13.99 -12.12
C HIS A 155 -18.52 12.72 -11.41
N GLY A 156 -17.38 12.13 -11.81
CA GLY A 156 -16.81 10.97 -11.13
C GLY A 156 -17.63 9.68 -11.26
N ALA A 157 -18.62 9.63 -12.16
CA ALA A 157 -19.50 8.49 -12.33
C ALA A 157 -18.79 7.24 -12.87
N GLY A 158 -19.26 6.06 -12.47
CA GLY A 158 -18.67 4.77 -12.80
C GLY A 158 -18.46 3.93 -11.54
N ASP A 159 -17.97 2.71 -11.69
CA ASP A 159 -17.77 1.79 -10.56
C ASP A 159 -16.31 1.33 -10.54
N ASP A 160 -15.78 1.08 -9.34
CA ASP A 160 -14.53 0.33 -9.22
C ASP A 160 -14.79 -1.15 -9.57
N GLN A 161 -13.75 -1.84 -10.02
CA GLN A 161 -13.83 -3.27 -10.33
C GLN A 161 -12.52 -3.98 -10.02
N ALA A 162 -12.56 -5.31 -10.08
CA ALA A 162 -11.35 -6.11 -9.98
C ALA A 162 -10.53 -5.99 -11.27
N PHE A 163 -9.27 -5.57 -11.15
CA PHE A 163 -8.32 -5.47 -12.24
C PHE A 163 -7.33 -6.63 -12.29
N GLY A 164 -7.46 -7.61 -11.38
CA GLY A 164 -6.67 -8.84 -11.39
C GLY A 164 -5.33 -8.72 -10.67
N LEU A 165 -5.24 -7.84 -9.67
CA LEU A 165 -4.10 -7.83 -8.75
C LEU A 165 -4.13 -9.09 -7.88
N GLU A 166 -2.97 -9.58 -7.44
CA GLU A 166 -2.91 -10.82 -6.65
C GLU A 166 -3.64 -10.67 -5.31
N THR A 167 -3.49 -9.52 -4.64
CA THR A 167 -4.38 -9.10 -3.56
C THR A 167 -4.95 -7.75 -3.95
N GLU A 168 -6.27 -7.59 -3.81
CA GLU A 168 -6.99 -6.44 -4.36
C GLU A 168 -8.12 -6.01 -3.43
N ILE A 169 -8.23 -4.73 -3.15
CA ILE A 169 -9.42 -4.15 -2.52
C ILE A 169 -10.27 -3.55 -3.65
N VAL A 170 -11.53 -3.95 -3.75
CA VAL A 170 -12.51 -3.38 -4.67
C VAL A 170 -13.51 -2.56 -3.86
N ALA A 171 -13.67 -1.28 -4.19
CA ALA A 171 -14.77 -0.49 -3.63
C ALA A 171 -16.09 -0.93 -4.28
N LEU A 172 -17.07 -1.28 -3.45
CA LEU A 172 -18.40 -1.70 -3.91
C LEU A 172 -19.35 -0.51 -4.09
N GLU A 173 -18.93 0.66 -3.61
CA GLU A 173 -19.62 1.94 -3.73
C GLU A 173 -18.67 2.99 -4.32
N ASN A 174 -19.22 3.92 -5.08
CA ASN A 174 -18.47 5.03 -5.63
C ASN A 174 -18.42 6.21 -4.64
N PRO A 175 -17.23 6.58 -4.13
CA PRO A 175 -17.10 7.63 -3.11
C PRO A 175 -17.41 9.06 -3.60
N TYR A 176 -17.65 9.24 -4.90
CA TYR A 176 -17.98 10.52 -5.52
C TYR A 176 -19.47 10.68 -5.86
N THR A 177 -20.21 9.58 -6.02
CA THR A 177 -21.61 9.61 -6.48
C THR A 177 -22.59 8.96 -5.52
N ASP A 178 -22.14 8.02 -4.68
CA ASP A 178 -23.01 7.23 -3.85
C ASP A 178 -23.11 7.79 -2.42
N GLU A 179 -24.19 7.45 -1.72
CA GLU A 179 -24.41 7.90 -0.34
C GLU A 179 -23.73 6.94 0.65
N MET A 180 -22.51 7.28 1.08
CA MET A 180 -21.70 6.52 2.06
C MET A 180 -22.10 6.79 3.52
N VAL A 181 -23.39 6.58 3.88
CA VAL A 181 -23.95 7.03 5.17
C VAL A 181 -23.37 6.26 6.37
N ASP A 182 -23.00 4.99 6.18
CA ASP A 182 -22.45 4.09 7.20
C ASP A 182 -21.01 3.65 6.93
N GLY A 183 -20.34 4.30 5.97
CA GLY A 183 -18.98 4.00 5.55
C GLY A 183 -18.93 3.69 4.06
N ILE A 184 -17.85 3.02 3.65
CA ILE A 184 -17.69 2.51 2.29
C ILE A 184 -17.63 0.98 2.33
N ASP A 185 -18.48 0.34 1.56
CA ASP A 185 -18.42 -1.11 1.37
C ASP A 185 -17.25 -1.48 0.45
N VAL A 186 -16.43 -2.44 0.89
CA VAL A 186 -15.27 -2.94 0.13
C VAL A 186 -15.21 -4.46 0.13
N GLU A 187 -14.70 -5.03 -0.95
CA GLU A 187 -14.38 -6.46 -1.06
C GLU A 187 -12.86 -6.65 -1.17
N LEU A 188 -12.26 -7.37 -0.22
CA LEU A 188 -10.89 -7.85 -0.34
C LEU A 188 -10.86 -9.16 -1.12
N ARG A 189 -9.99 -9.24 -2.12
CA ARG A 189 -9.77 -10.41 -2.97
C ARG A 189 -8.33 -10.89 -2.87
N TYR A 190 -8.13 -12.19 -2.95
CA TYR A 190 -6.84 -12.84 -3.14
C TYR A 190 -6.94 -13.83 -4.31
N GLN A 191 -6.04 -13.69 -5.29
CA GLN A 191 -6.00 -14.48 -6.52
C GLN A 191 -7.37 -14.52 -7.24
N GLY A 192 -8.03 -13.37 -7.27
CA GLY A 192 -9.33 -13.20 -7.91
C GLY A 192 -10.51 -13.82 -7.15
N GLN A 193 -10.34 -14.31 -5.93
CA GLN A 193 -11.42 -14.83 -5.07
C GLN A 193 -11.62 -13.93 -3.84
N PRO A 194 -12.86 -13.78 -3.32
CA PRO A 194 -13.08 -13.08 -2.05
C PRO A 194 -12.24 -13.69 -0.91
N ARG A 195 -11.54 -12.83 -0.16
CA ARG A 195 -10.72 -13.21 1.00
C ARG A 195 -11.47 -12.85 2.27
N SER A 196 -12.23 -13.82 2.78
CA SER A 196 -12.95 -13.69 4.06
C SER A 196 -12.01 -13.68 5.26
N ASP A 197 -12.47 -13.11 6.38
CA ASP A 197 -11.79 -13.15 7.68
C ASP A 197 -10.35 -12.62 7.63
N ALA A 198 -10.18 -11.49 6.94
CA ALA A 198 -8.91 -10.81 6.83
C ALA A 198 -9.01 -9.41 7.44
N GLN A 199 -7.98 -9.03 8.19
CA GLN A 199 -7.86 -7.68 8.71
C GLN A 199 -7.73 -6.67 7.57
N ILE A 200 -8.58 -5.63 7.62
CA ILE A 200 -8.44 -4.41 6.83
C ILE A 200 -8.14 -3.27 7.81
N GLU A 201 -7.15 -2.46 7.49
CA GLU A 201 -6.77 -1.26 8.24
C GLU A 201 -7.21 -0.04 7.43
N VAL A 202 -7.98 0.86 8.04
CA VAL A 202 -8.57 2.02 7.36
C VAL A 202 -7.93 3.28 7.91
N PHE A 203 -7.45 4.15 7.02
CA PHE A 203 -6.89 5.44 7.39
C PHE A 203 -7.82 6.53 6.86
N GLU A 204 -8.36 7.36 7.74
CA GLU A 204 -9.14 8.54 7.36
C GLU A 204 -8.28 9.79 7.53
N LYS A 205 -8.05 10.52 6.44
CA LYS A 205 -7.34 11.80 6.47
C LYS A 205 -8.31 12.95 6.27
N ALA A 206 -8.49 13.76 7.30
CA ALA A 206 -9.33 14.94 7.23
C ALA A 206 -8.66 16.08 6.42
N ALA A 207 -9.46 17.07 6.03
CA ALA A 207 -9.00 18.22 5.24
C ALA A 207 -7.92 19.07 5.94
N ASP A 208 -7.87 19.04 7.27
CA ASP A 208 -6.82 19.71 8.07
C ASP A 208 -5.51 18.90 8.15
N GLY A 209 -5.49 17.70 7.55
CA GLY A 209 -4.35 16.79 7.51
C GLY A 209 -4.25 15.84 8.69
N SER A 210 -5.18 15.89 9.66
CA SER A 210 -5.25 14.89 10.73
C SER A 210 -5.60 13.50 10.16
N VAL A 211 -5.01 12.46 10.76
CA VAL A 211 -5.19 11.06 10.33
C VAL A 211 -5.69 10.25 11.51
N THR A 212 -6.76 9.48 11.30
CA THR A 212 -7.27 8.47 12.24
C THR A 212 -7.17 7.08 11.61
N ILE A 213 -6.94 6.08 12.46
CA ILE A 213 -6.80 4.65 12.10
C ILE A 213 -7.86 3.86 12.87
#